data_AF-A0A2D4EMM6-F1
#
_entry.id   AF-A0A2D4EMM6-F1
#
_cell.length_a   1.000
_cell.length_b   1.000
_cell.length_c   1.000
_cell.angle_alpha   90.00
_cell.angle_beta   90.00
_cell.angle_gamma   90.00
#
_symmetry.space_group_name_H-M   'P 1'
#
loop_
_entity.id
_entity.type
_entity.pdbx_description
1 polymer ?
#
loop_
_entity_poly.entity_id
_entity_poly.type
_entity_poly.pdbx_seq_one_letter_code
_entity_poly.pdbx_strand_id
1 'polypeptide(L)'
;PLQTENGDLKTMIDQPLESLDHSVLATIPGQTTADKLYNSWIRLQSHVNILFDSDMDKLISEKYPGVRQILEKKNGLFRKHMMGKRVDYAARSVICPDMYIQTNEIGIPMVFATRLTYPQPVTPWNVQELRQAVINGPNEHPGASMIINEDGSRTILSTTSQTQREAIAKQLLTPSTGAPKPGIKI
;
A
#
# COMPACT_ATOMS: atom_id res chain seq x y z
N PRO A 1 37.74 62.48 12.12
CA PRO A 1 38.02 62.15 10.70
C PRO A 1 37.43 60.80 10.32
N LEU A 2 36.45 60.83 9.41
CA LEU A 2 36.04 59.82 8.43
C LEU A 2 34.51 59.87 8.26
N GLN A 3 34.10 60.69 7.30
CA GLN A 3 32.84 60.59 6.59
C GLN A 3 32.99 59.49 5.53
N THR A 4 31.98 58.62 5.37
CA THR A 4 31.78 57.85 4.14
C THR A 4 30.29 57.53 3.93
N GLU A 5 29.70 58.28 2.99
CA GLU A 5 28.86 57.83 1.86
C GLU A 5 27.63 56.93 2.11
N ASN A 6 26.49 57.56 2.43
CA ASN A 6 25.13 57.01 2.28
C ASN A 6 24.59 57.26 0.86
N GLY A 7 25.22 56.68 -0.17
CA GLY A 7 24.91 56.96 -1.59
C GLY A 7 24.04 55.92 -2.32
N ASP A 8 24.23 54.62 -2.08
CA ASP A 8 23.86 53.61 -3.09
C ASP A 8 22.67 52.69 -2.75
N LEU A 9 22.06 52.82 -1.56
CA LEU A 9 20.94 51.94 -1.17
C LEU A 9 19.55 52.44 -1.61
N LYS A 10 19.45 53.64 -2.17
CA LYS A 10 18.15 54.25 -2.53
C LYS A 10 17.71 53.96 -3.97
N THR A 11 18.62 53.54 -4.83
CA THR A 11 18.37 53.30 -6.27
C THR A 11 17.97 51.86 -6.61
N MET A 12 18.08 50.91 -5.69
CA MET A 12 17.63 49.52 -5.90
C MET A 12 16.21 49.22 -5.40
N ILE A 13 15.60 50.11 -4.61
CA ILE A 13 14.21 49.97 -4.13
C ILE A 13 13.21 50.53 -5.15
N ASP A 14 13.68 51.31 -6.12
CA ASP A 14 12.84 52.02 -7.11
C ASP A 14 12.78 51.31 -8.47
N GLN A 15 13.22 50.05 -8.56
CA GLN A 15 12.85 49.23 -9.71
C GLN A 15 11.37 48.89 -9.61
N PRO A 16 10.53 49.26 -10.60
CA PRO A 16 9.12 48.90 -10.60
C PRO A 16 9.05 47.38 -10.52
N LEU A 17 8.50 46.86 -9.43
CA LEU A 17 8.06 45.47 -9.35
C LEU A 17 7.32 45.19 -10.66
N GLU A 18 7.84 44.22 -11.42
CA GLU A 18 7.32 43.76 -12.70
C GLU A 18 5.79 43.87 -12.71
N SER A 19 5.28 44.55 -13.73
CA SER A 19 3.86 44.76 -14.03
C SER A 19 2.99 43.71 -13.35
N LEU A 20 2.43 44.06 -12.19
CA LEU A 20 1.48 43.21 -11.49
C LEU A 20 0.41 42.84 -12.51
N ASP A 21 0.27 41.54 -12.82
CA ASP A 21 -0.72 41.03 -13.76
C ASP A 21 -2.13 41.36 -13.22
N HIS A 22 -2.62 42.56 -13.56
CA HIS A 22 -3.93 43.06 -13.15
C HIS A 22 -5.08 42.25 -13.77
N SER A 23 -4.76 41.32 -14.68
CA SER A 23 -5.67 40.31 -15.23
C SER A 23 -6.39 39.51 -14.13
N VAL A 24 -5.70 39.20 -13.02
CA VAL A 24 -6.28 38.48 -11.88
C VAL A 24 -7.38 39.31 -11.21
N LEU A 25 -7.20 40.63 -11.14
CA LEU A 25 -8.19 41.56 -10.54
C LEU A 25 -9.45 41.73 -11.39
N ALA A 26 -9.41 41.41 -12.68
CA ALA A 26 -10.59 41.43 -13.55
C ALA A 26 -11.48 40.18 -13.37
N THR A 27 -10.87 39.07 -12.93
CA THR A 27 -11.56 37.78 -12.75
C THR A 27 -12.35 37.71 -11.44
N ILE A 28 -11.99 38.54 -10.47
CA ILE A 28 -12.57 38.54 -9.12
C ILE A 28 -13.79 39.48 -9.07
N PRO A 29 -14.96 39.00 -8.59
CA PRO A 29 -16.14 39.84 -8.44
C PRO A 29 -15.94 40.91 -7.36
N GLY A 30 -16.32 42.16 -7.65
CA GLY A 30 -16.26 43.28 -6.71
C GLY A 30 -16.12 44.63 -7.43
N GLN A 31 -16.73 45.69 -6.90
CA GLN A 31 -16.66 47.03 -7.50
C GLN A 31 -15.41 47.79 -7.01
N THR A 32 -15.07 47.69 -5.72
CA THR A 32 -13.84 48.29 -5.18
C THR A 32 -12.71 47.26 -5.06
N THR A 33 -11.47 47.76 -5.00
CA THR A 33 -10.29 46.90 -4.78
C THR A 33 -10.36 46.19 -3.41
N ALA A 34 -10.92 46.84 -2.39
CA ALA A 34 -11.15 46.26 -1.08
C ALA A 34 -12.19 45.12 -1.14
N ASP A 35 -13.29 45.31 -1.88
CA ASP A 35 -14.31 44.26 -2.05
C ASP A 35 -13.76 43.05 -2.80
N LYS A 36 -12.93 43.26 -3.82
CA LYS A 36 -12.25 42.18 -4.55
C LYS A 36 -11.32 41.39 -3.64
N LEU A 37 -10.55 42.07 -2.79
CA LEU A 37 -9.67 41.41 -1.83
C LEU A 37 -10.46 40.61 -0.80
N TYR A 38 -11.54 41.17 -0.28
CA TYR A 38 -12.45 40.50 0.65
C TYR A 38 -13.12 39.26 0.04
N ASN A 39 -13.59 39.36 -1.20
CA ASN A 39 -14.20 38.22 -1.92
C ASN A 39 -13.18 37.12 -2.23
N SER A 40 -11.95 37.48 -2.57
CA SER A 40 -10.85 36.53 -2.77
C SER A 40 -10.48 35.81 -1.48
N TRP A 41 -10.44 36.55 -0.37
CA TRP A 41 -10.19 36.00 0.96
C TRP A 41 -11.26 34.99 1.37
N ILE A 42 -12.55 35.35 1.22
CA ILE A 42 -13.66 34.43 1.51
C ILE A 42 -13.58 33.18 0.63
N ARG A 43 -13.29 33.34 -0.66
CA ARG A 43 -13.17 32.22 -1.58
C ARG A 43 -12.04 31.26 -1.19
N LEU A 44 -10.89 31.80 -0.82
CA LEU A 44 -9.77 31.01 -0.32
C LEU A 44 -10.15 30.25 0.96
N GLN A 45 -10.77 30.94 1.92
CA GLN A 45 -11.22 30.33 3.16
C GLN A 45 -12.20 29.18 2.91
N SER A 46 -13.16 29.35 1.98
CA SER A 46 -14.08 28.29 1.60
C SER A 46 -13.37 27.09 0.97
N HIS A 47 -12.39 27.31 0.08
CA HIS A 47 -11.61 26.21 -0.50
C HIS A 47 -10.82 25.43 0.55
N VAL A 48 -10.20 26.12 1.51
CA VAL A 48 -9.48 25.48 2.63
C VAL A 48 -10.45 24.69 3.51
N ASN A 49 -11.62 25.24 3.81
CA ASN A 49 -12.64 24.56 4.61
C ASN A 49 -13.10 23.26 3.93
N ILE A 50 -13.35 23.29 2.61
CA ILE A 50 -13.75 22.10 1.84
C ILE A 50 -12.66 21.02 1.85
N LEU A 51 -11.39 21.41 1.81
CA LEU A 51 -10.26 20.47 1.86
C LEU A 51 -10.23 19.71 3.20
N PHE A 52 -10.47 20.39 4.31
CA PHE A 52 -10.49 19.76 5.63
C PHE A 52 -11.78 18.97 5.87
N ASP A 53 -12.92 19.62 5.63
CA ASP A 53 -14.25 19.08 5.87
C ASP A 53 -15.16 19.47 4.70
N SER A 54 -15.33 18.53 3.77
CA SER A 54 -16.15 18.78 2.60
C SER A 54 -17.64 18.92 2.93
N ASP A 55 -18.11 18.49 4.11
CA ASP A 55 -19.51 18.66 4.52
C ASP A 55 -19.84 20.12 4.93
N MET A 56 -18.83 20.98 5.12
CA MET A 56 -19.02 22.39 5.46
C MET A 56 -19.60 23.23 4.31
N ASP A 57 -19.39 22.83 3.06
CA ASP A 57 -19.91 23.56 1.90
C ASP A 57 -21.24 22.99 1.42
N LYS A 58 -22.38 23.54 1.81
CA LYS A 58 -23.69 22.98 1.43
C LYS A 58 -24.11 23.28 -0.02
N LEU A 59 -23.34 24.07 -0.77
CA LEU A 59 -23.74 24.61 -2.06
C LEU A 59 -23.32 23.73 -3.24
N ILE A 60 -22.22 22.97 -3.11
CA ILE A 60 -21.69 22.13 -4.17
C ILE A 60 -22.16 20.68 -3.98
N SER A 61 -22.87 20.12 -4.98
CA SER A 61 -23.43 18.77 -4.91
C SER A 61 -22.41 17.66 -5.19
N GLU A 62 -21.41 17.91 -6.03
CA GLU A 62 -20.30 16.97 -6.29
C GLU A 62 -19.06 17.42 -5.55
N LYS A 63 -18.76 16.75 -4.44
CA LYS A 63 -17.63 17.09 -3.60
C LYS A 63 -16.61 15.98 -3.59
N TYR A 64 -15.34 16.39 -3.66
CA TYR A 64 -14.26 15.51 -3.25
C TYR A 64 -14.29 15.31 -1.73
N PRO A 65 -13.99 14.11 -1.24
CA PRO A 65 -13.93 13.86 0.19
C PRO A 65 -12.78 14.66 0.82
N GLY A 66 -13.08 15.48 1.83
CA GLY A 66 -12.08 16.16 2.63
C GLY A 66 -11.29 15.18 3.51
N VAL A 67 -10.22 15.69 4.14
CA VAL A 67 -9.34 14.90 5.00
C VAL A 67 -10.11 14.22 6.13
N ARG A 68 -11.06 14.93 6.75
CA ARG A 68 -11.91 14.39 7.82
C ARG A 68 -12.76 13.22 7.35
N GLN A 69 -13.36 13.33 6.17
CA GLN A 69 -14.19 12.26 5.58
C GLN A 69 -13.38 11.00 5.28
N ILE A 70 -12.10 11.14 4.90
CA ILE A 70 -11.21 10.01 4.65
C ILE A 70 -10.84 9.29 5.95
N LEU A 71 -10.66 10.03 7.04
CA LEU A 71 -10.22 9.48 8.33
C LEU A 71 -11.36 8.88 9.16
N GLU A 72 -12.45 9.64 9.37
CA GLU A 72 -13.45 9.36 10.40
C GLU A 72 -14.59 8.43 9.95
N LYS A 73 -14.85 8.33 8.64
CA LYS A 73 -15.97 7.52 8.13
C LYS A 73 -15.84 6.05 8.51
N LYS A 74 -16.97 5.34 8.55
CA LYS A 74 -17.01 3.88 8.78
C LYS A 74 -16.12 3.10 7.80
N ASN A 75 -16.07 3.55 6.54
CA ASN A 75 -15.20 3.03 5.49
C ASN A 75 -13.87 3.81 5.34
N GLY A 76 -13.55 4.67 6.30
CA GLY A 76 -12.35 5.51 6.32
C GLY A 76 -11.09 4.76 6.75
N LEU A 77 -9.99 5.48 6.84
CA LEU A 77 -8.66 4.92 7.09
C LEU A 77 -8.59 4.17 8.42
N PHE A 78 -9.08 4.77 9.51
CA PHE A 78 -8.98 4.15 10.84
C PHE A 78 -9.78 2.85 10.92
N ARG A 79 -11.05 2.85 10.53
CA ARG A 79 -11.93 1.68 10.72
C ARG A 79 -11.72 0.58 9.67
N LYS A 80 -11.48 0.93 8.41
CA LYS A 80 -11.40 -0.03 7.29
C LYS A 80 -9.97 -0.51 6.99
N HIS A 81 -8.95 0.24 7.41
CA HIS A 81 -7.56 -0.08 7.03
C HIS A 81 -6.62 -0.26 8.23
N MET A 82 -6.82 0.47 9.34
CA MET A 82 -5.99 0.31 10.55
C MET A 82 -6.60 -0.67 11.57
N MET A 83 -7.86 -0.51 11.95
CA MET A 83 -8.52 -1.34 12.99
C MET A 83 -8.91 -2.73 12.48
N GLY A 84 -9.37 -2.81 11.23
CA GLY A 84 -9.75 -4.08 10.60
C GLY A 84 -9.36 -4.06 9.13
N LYS A 85 -8.39 -4.89 8.75
CA LYS A 85 -7.92 -5.03 7.37
C LYS A 85 -8.29 -6.41 6.84
N ARG A 86 -8.46 -6.52 5.52
CA ARG A 86 -8.51 -7.83 4.86
C ARG A 86 -7.14 -8.51 4.98
N VAL A 87 -7.15 -9.78 5.36
CA VAL A 87 -5.96 -10.61 5.55
C VAL A 87 -5.85 -11.65 4.43
N ASP A 88 -4.63 -12.01 4.08
CA ASP A 88 -4.35 -13.10 3.15
C ASP A 88 -4.39 -14.46 3.88
N TYR A 89 -4.40 -15.56 3.12
CA TYR A 89 -4.46 -16.95 3.64
C TYR A 89 -5.70 -17.27 4.49
N ALA A 90 -6.86 -16.74 4.10
CA ALA A 90 -8.15 -17.04 4.73
C ALA A 90 -9.13 -17.67 3.74
N ALA A 91 -10.00 -18.54 4.23
CA ALA A 91 -11.10 -19.14 3.46
C ALA A 91 -12.40 -19.14 4.28
N ARG A 92 -13.54 -19.22 3.58
CA ARG A 92 -14.89 -19.28 4.18
C ARG A 92 -15.77 -20.25 3.39
N SER A 93 -16.51 -21.10 4.08
CA SER A 93 -17.49 -22.03 3.50
C SER A 93 -18.73 -22.18 4.38
N VAL A 94 -19.73 -22.92 3.88
CA VAL A 94 -20.86 -23.40 4.67
C VAL A 94 -20.39 -24.56 5.55
N ILE A 95 -20.98 -24.68 6.75
CA ILE A 95 -20.68 -25.75 7.70
C ILE A 95 -21.69 -26.90 7.55
N CYS A 96 -21.20 -28.13 7.64
CA CYS A 96 -22.01 -29.35 7.68
C CYS A 96 -21.65 -30.15 8.94
N PRO A 97 -22.63 -30.76 9.63
CA PRO A 97 -22.34 -31.62 10.77
C PRO A 97 -21.71 -32.94 10.31
N ASP A 98 -20.66 -33.39 11.00
CA ASP A 98 -20.04 -34.71 10.82
C ASP A 98 -19.83 -35.34 12.21
N MET A 99 -20.21 -36.61 12.36
CA MET A 99 -20.14 -37.34 13.64
C MET A 99 -18.86 -38.19 13.77
N TYR A 100 -18.12 -38.38 12.67
CA TYR A 100 -16.92 -39.23 12.65
C TYR A 100 -15.63 -38.46 12.97
N ILE A 101 -15.73 -37.15 13.16
CA ILE A 101 -14.62 -36.23 13.43
C ILE A 101 -14.50 -35.95 14.93
N GLN A 102 -13.27 -35.85 15.44
CA GLN A 102 -13.04 -35.54 16.85
C GLN A 102 -13.37 -34.07 17.17
N THR A 103 -13.63 -33.76 18.44
CA THR A 103 -14.01 -32.39 18.87
C THR A 103 -12.93 -31.32 18.63
N ASN A 104 -11.68 -31.73 18.45
CA ASN A 104 -10.51 -30.90 18.18
C ASN A 104 -10.12 -30.86 16.69
N GLU A 105 -10.89 -31.51 15.81
CA GLU A 105 -10.61 -31.60 14.38
C GLU A 105 -11.62 -30.78 13.57
N ILE A 106 -11.23 -30.38 12.37
CA ILE A 106 -12.15 -29.74 11.40
C ILE A 106 -11.94 -30.32 10.00
N GLY A 107 -13.04 -30.66 9.33
CA GLY A 107 -13.01 -31.11 7.94
C GLY A 107 -12.73 -29.94 6.99
N ILE A 108 -11.63 -30.01 6.24
CA ILE A 108 -11.25 -29.00 5.25
C ILE A 108 -11.46 -29.56 3.84
N PRO A 109 -12.21 -28.87 2.96
CA PRO A 109 -12.33 -29.28 1.56
C PRO A 109 -10.99 -29.28 0.82
N MET A 110 -10.77 -30.25 -0.08
CA MET A 110 -9.53 -30.39 -0.86
C MET A 110 -9.16 -29.14 -1.68
N VAL A 111 -10.16 -28.38 -2.14
CA VAL A 111 -9.95 -27.12 -2.87
C VAL A 111 -9.32 -26.04 -1.99
N PHE A 112 -9.58 -26.06 -0.68
CA PHE A 112 -8.93 -25.15 0.25
C PHE A 112 -7.54 -25.64 0.62
N ALA A 113 -7.38 -26.95 0.87
CA ALA A 113 -6.09 -27.55 1.24
C ALA A 113 -5.00 -27.40 0.16
N THR A 114 -5.37 -27.36 -1.11
CA THR A 114 -4.44 -27.16 -2.24
C THR A 114 -4.04 -25.69 -2.46
N ARG A 115 -4.88 -24.74 -2.01
CA ARG A 115 -4.65 -23.30 -2.22
C ARG A 115 -4.05 -22.58 -1.01
N LEU A 116 -4.46 -22.96 0.20
CA LEU A 116 -3.93 -22.41 1.44
C LEU A 116 -2.60 -23.08 1.74
N THR A 117 -1.53 -22.29 1.79
CA THR A 117 -0.19 -22.78 2.04
C THR A 117 0.35 -22.23 3.35
N TYR A 118 1.22 -23.02 3.99
CA TYR A 118 1.92 -22.63 5.20
C TYR A 118 3.43 -22.69 4.95
N PRO A 119 4.20 -21.62 5.28
CA PRO A 119 5.64 -21.64 5.12
C PRO A 119 6.29 -22.49 6.22
N GLN A 120 6.72 -23.69 5.87
CA GLN A 120 7.46 -24.57 6.77
C GLN A 120 8.97 -24.50 6.48
N PRO A 121 9.82 -24.17 7.47
CA PRO A 121 11.26 -24.20 7.28
C PRO A 121 11.74 -25.64 7.08
N VAL A 122 12.68 -25.82 6.16
CA VAL A 122 13.26 -27.13 5.87
C VAL A 122 14.23 -27.50 6.99
N THR A 123 14.01 -28.64 7.63
CA THR A 123 14.87 -29.21 8.66
C THR A 123 15.29 -30.62 8.26
N PRO A 124 16.38 -31.18 8.82
CA PRO A 124 16.80 -32.54 8.52
C PRO A 124 15.71 -33.60 8.81
N TRP A 125 14.79 -33.31 9.73
CA TRP A 125 13.70 -34.23 10.11
C TRP A 125 12.52 -34.21 9.14
N ASN A 126 12.18 -33.03 8.58
CA ASN A 126 11.00 -32.88 7.71
C ASN A 126 11.32 -32.90 6.21
N VAL A 127 12.62 -32.93 5.84
CA VAL A 127 13.04 -32.80 4.44
C VAL A 127 12.48 -33.87 3.54
N GLN A 128 12.31 -35.10 4.03
CA GLN A 128 11.79 -36.21 3.21
C GLN A 128 10.33 -35.96 2.81
N GLU A 129 9.51 -35.51 3.77
CA GLU A 129 8.10 -35.17 3.53
C GLU A 129 7.97 -33.96 2.59
N LEU A 130 8.76 -32.91 2.82
CA LEU A 130 8.74 -31.71 1.99
C LEU A 130 9.23 -31.99 0.56
N ARG A 131 10.24 -32.87 0.39
CA ARG A 131 10.68 -33.34 -0.92
C ARG A 131 9.55 -34.00 -1.69
N GLN A 132 8.80 -34.89 -1.03
CA GLN A 132 7.66 -35.56 -1.65
C GLN A 132 6.55 -34.56 -2.01
N ALA A 133 6.22 -33.62 -1.12
CA ALA A 133 5.22 -32.59 -1.38
C ALA A 133 5.60 -31.70 -2.59
N VAL A 134 6.90 -31.39 -2.75
CA VAL A 134 7.40 -30.65 -3.92
C VAL A 134 7.27 -31.47 -5.21
N ILE A 135 7.56 -32.77 -5.16
CA ILE A 135 7.45 -33.69 -6.32
C ILE A 135 6.00 -33.83 -6.77
N ASN A 136 5.06 -33.94 -5.83
CA ASN A 136 3.62 -33.99 -6.09
C ASN A 136 3.13 -32.65 -6.72
N GLY A 137 3.66 -31.53 -6.21
CA GLY A 137 3.40 -30.18 -6.70
C GLY A 137 2.05 -29.61 -6.24
N PRO A 138 1.47 -28.62 -6.96
CA PRO A 138 0.37 -27.80 -6.43
C PRO A 138 -1.04 -28.41 -6.53
N ASN A 139 -1.25 -29.40 -7.42
CA ASN A 139 -2.59 -29.91 -7.72
C ASN A 139 -3.01 -31.09 -6.83
N GLU A 140 -2.05 -31.80 -6.25
CA GLU A 140 -2.28 -32.97 -5.41
C GLU A 140 -1.89 -32.65 -3.97
N HIS A 141 -2.73 -33.05 -3.02
CA HIS A 141 -2.46 -32.90 -1.59
C HIS A 141 -2.09 -34.27 -1.01
N PRO A 142 -1.01 -34.40 -0.21
CA PRO A 142 -0.08 -33.34 0.24
C PRO A 142 0.84 -32.83 -0.86
N GLY A 143 0.99 -31.51 -0.97
CA GLY A 143 1.71 -30.86 -2.05
C GLY A 143 2.21 -29.46 -1.71
N ALA A 144 3.02 -28.88 -2.59
CA ALA A 144 3.58 -27.54 -2.44
C ALA A 144 3.36 -26.70 -3.71
N SER A 145 3.10 -25.40 -3.51
CA SER A 145 2.90 -24.45 -4.61
C SER A 145 4.12 -23.57 -4.88
N MET A 146 4.89 -23.24 -3.84
CA MET A 146 6.01 -22.31 -3.95
C MET A 146 7.12 -22.68 -2.98
N ILE A 147 8.36 -22.38 -3.35
CA ILE A 147 9.54 -22.54 -2.51
C ILE A 147 10.19 -21.16 -2.33
N ILE A 148 10.69 -20.91 -1.12
CA ILE A 148 11.43 -19.71 -0.77
C ILE A 148 12.87 -20.14 -0.53
N ASN A 149 13.80 -19.63 -1.34
CA ASN A 149 15.22 -19.92 -1.18
C ASN A 149 15.83 -19.05 -0.05
N GLU A 150 17.05 -19.38 0.36
CA GLU A 150 17.81 -18.63 1.37
C GLU A 150 18.00 -17.15 0.99
N ASP A 151 18.10 -16.87 -0.31
CA ASP A 151 18.22 -15.51 -0.87
C ASP A 151 16.91 -14.70 -0.80
N GLY A 152 15.83 -15.28 -0.26
CA GLY A 152 14.48 -14.70 -0.25
C GLY A 152 13.77 -14.73 -1.62
N SER A 153 14.40 -15.32 -2.64
CA SER A 153 13.79 -15.52 -3.95
C SER A 153 12.67 -16.57 -3.87
N ARG A 154 11.58 -16.30 -4.57
CA ARG A 154 10.37 -17.12 -4.55
C ARG A 154 10.23 -17.85 -5.89
N THR A 155 10.30 -19.16 -5.87
CA THR A 155 10.12 -20.00 -7.07
C THR A 155 8.75 -20.68 -7.00
N ILE A 156 7.87 -20.35 -7.94
CA ILE A 156 6.57 -21.02 -8.08
C ILE A 156 6.79 -22.36 -8.79
N LEU A 157 6.24 -23.43 -8.22
CA LEU A 157 6.37 -24.77 -8.79
C LEU A 157 5.49 -24.91 -10.03
N SER A 158 6.05 -25.50 -11.09
CA SER A 158 5.30 -25.75 -12.32
C SER A 158 4.28 -26.88 -12.12
N THR A 159 3.09 -26.71 -12.68
CA THR A 159 2.01 -27.72 -12.61
C THR A 159 2.31 -28.94 -13.48
N THR A 160 3.06 -28.74 -14.58
CA THR A 160 3.16 -29.71 -15.67
C THR A 160 4.50 -30.44 -15.71
N SER A 161 5.61 -29.81 -15.27
CA SER A 161 6.95 -30.40 -15.42
C SER A 161 7.40 -31.10 -14.14
N GLN A 162 7.19 -32.42 -14.08
CA GLN A 162 7.66 -33.23 -12.96
C GLN A 162 9.19 -33.21 -12.81
N THR A 163 9.94 -33.24 -13.92
CA THR A 163 11.41 -33.23 -13.89
C THR A 163 11.98 -31.98 -13.24
N GLN A 164 11.37 -30.81 -13.48
CA GLN A 164 11.76 -29.56 -12.82
C GLN A 164 11.52 -29.63 -11.31
N ARG A 165 10.37 -30.19 -10.89
CA ARG A 165 10.04 -30.34 -9.47
C ARG A 165 11.00 -31.30 -8.76
N GLU A 166 11.37 -32.39 -9.40
CA GLU A 166 12.36 -33.34 -8.86
C GLU A 166 13.76 -32.72 -8.71
N ALA A 167 14.19 -31.90 -9.67
CA ALA A 167 15.45 -31.18 -9.58
C ALA A 167 15.45 -30.20 -8.39
N ILE A 168 14.37 -29.45 -8.22
CA ILE A 168 14.22 -28.49 -7.11
C ILE A 168 14.10 -29.21 -5.77
N ALA A 169 13.35 -30.32 -5.70
CA ALA A 169 13.24 -31.12 -4.48
C ALA A 169 14.61 -31.63 -4.01
N LYS A 170 15.50 -32.03 -4.93
CA LYS A 170 16.86 -32.47 -4.59
C LYS A 170 17.73 -31.35 -4.02
N GLN A 171 17.45 -30.09 -4.36
CA GLN A 171 18.15 -28.91 -3.86
C GLN A 171 17.74 -28.51 -2.44
N LEU A 172 16.66 -29.09 -1.89
CA LEU A 172 16.26 -28.82 -0.50
C LEU A 172 17.36 -29.26 0.48
N LEU A 173 17.79 -28.37 1.38
CA LEU A 173 18.96 -28.48 2.30
C LEU A 173 20.35 -28.35 1.67
N THR A 174 20.45 -28.27 0.34
CA THR A 174 21.74 -27.98 -0.28
C THR A 174 21.94 -26.46 -0.22
N PRO A 175 23.00 -25.95 0.43
CA PRO A 175 23.25 -24.52 0.44
C PRO A 175 23.33 -24.04 -1.01
N SER A 176 22.59 -22.98 -1.33
CA SER A 176 22.59 -22.38 -2.66
C SER A 176 24.02 -21.94 -2.96
N THR A 177 24.66 -22.52 -3.98
CA THR A 177 26.03 -22.19 -4.41
C THR A 177 26.08 -20.82 -5.11
N GLY A 178 25.46 -19.81 -4.51
CA GLY A 178 25.57 -18.41 -4.88
C GLY A 178 26.11 -17.65 -3.68
N ALA A 179 27.26 -16.99 -3.83
CA ALA A 179 27.84 -16.18 -2.77
C ALA A 179 26.79 -15.23 -2.16
N PRO A 180 26.77 -15.04 -0.82
CA PRO A 180 25.92 -14.03 -0.22
C PRO A 180 26.29 -12.69 -0.86
N LYS A 181 25.36 -12.01 -1.52
CA LYS A 181 25.60 -10.64 -1.97
C LYS A 181 25.72 -9.76 -0.71
N PRO A 182 26.91 -9.23 -0.35
CA PRO A 182 26.96 -8.17 0.64
C PRO A 182 26.45 -6.92 -0.07
N GLY A 183 25.21 -6.56 0.19
CA GLY A 183 24.58 -5.38 -0.40
C GLY A 183 23.64 -4.77 0.61
N ILE A 184 24.15 -3.80 1.36
CA ILE A 184 23.38 -2.88 2.20
C ILE A 184 22.14 -2.41 1.43
N LYS A 185 20.98 -2.51 2.06
CA LYS A 185 19.78 -1.80 1.62
C LYS A 185 19.32 -0.91 2.78
N ILE A 186 19.49 0.40 2.56
CA ILE A 186 18.69 1.47 3.17
C ILE A 186 17.27 1.41 2.61
#